data_AF-A0A7S4HP04-F1
#
_entry.id   AF-A0A7S4HP04-F1
#
_cell.length_a   1.000
_cell.length_b   1.000
_cell.length_c   1.000
_cell.angle_alpha   90.00
_cell.angle_beta   90.00
_cell.angle_gamma   90.00
#
_symmetry.space_group_name_H-M   'P 1'
#
loop_
_entity.id
_entity.type
_entity.pdbx_description
1 polymer ?
#
loop_
_entity_poly.entity_id
_entity_poly.type
_entity_poly.pdbx_seq_one_letter_code
_entity_poly.pdbx_strand_id
1 'polypeptide(L)'
;IGALLADGLGDTIRVSLTEDPEKEYAPCNRLAQIGTGRTTGEQTATQRAVPTYSDGRDITSFARRRGDLPEQRDGDAFDYRGLLNRDGSVLSVVTAADLADPNPLYKSMACKTVVGLPFKDISTSDALLIRDGVPADDAVARQTLKRLMDVAVLPIVPA
;
A
#
# COMPACT_ATOMS: atom_id res chain seq x y z
N ILE A 1 -7.17 -28.28 -16.15
CA ILE A 1 -7.77 -27.53 -17.28
C ILE A 1 -8.78 -28.35 -18.07
N GLY A 2 -8.44 -29.56 -18.57
CA GLY A 2 -9.36 -30.35 -19.40
C GLY A 2 -10.69 -30.74 -18.75
N ALA A 3 -10.70 -31.06 -17.45
CA ALA A 3 -11.94 -31.33 -16.70
C ALA A 3 -12.83 -30.08 -16.59
N LEU A 4 -12.24 -28.94 -16.17
CA LEU A 4 -12.95 -27.66 -16.06
C LEU A 4 -13.58 -27.23 -17.39
N LEU A 5 -12.87 -27.38 -18.50
CA LEU A 5 -13.41 -27.08 -19.83
C LEU A 5 -14.59 -28.01 -20.22
N ALA A 6 -14.55 -29.28 -19.81
CA ALA A 6 -15.66 -30.21 -20.03
C ALA A 6 -16.89 -29.85 -19.17
N ASP A 7 -16.65 -29.27 -17.99
CA ASP A 7 -17.70 -28.75 -17.12
C ASP A 7 -18.29 -27.41 -17.60
N GLY A 8 -17.75 -26.83 -18.68
CA GLY A 8 -18.19 -25.55 -19.25
C GLY A 8 -17.55 -24.33 -18.57
N LEU A 9 -16.45 -24.52 -17.84
CA LEU A 9 -15.74 -23.47 -17.11
C LEU A 9 -14.44 -23.09 -17.83
N GLY A 10 -14.34 -21.82 -18.25
CA GLY A 10 -13.13 -21.22 -18.81
C GLY A 10 -13.36 -20.49 -20.13
N ASP A 11 -13.47 -19.15 -20.07
CA ASP A 11 -13.73 -18.30 -21.24
C ASP A 11 -12.47 -17.99 -22.07
N THR A 12 -11.30 -18.07 -21.45
CA THR A 12 -10.00 -17.85 -22.08
C THR A 12 -8.99 -18.81 -21.45
N ILE A 13 -8.20 -19.46 -22.31
CA ILE A 13 -7.16 -20.39 -21.87
C ILE A 13 -5.83 -20.00 -22.49
N ARG A 14 -4.75 -20.27 -21.74
CA ARG A 14 -3.37 -20.21 -22.19
C ARG A 14 -2.67 -21.48 -21.73
N VAL A 15 -1.78 -22.01 -22.56
CA VAL A 15 -0.93 -23.14 -22.21
C VAL A 15 0.47 -22.60 -22.04
N SER A 16 1.01 -22.59 -20.82
CA SER A 16 2.38 -22.14 -20.60
C SER A 16 3.36 -23.28 -20.84
N LEU A 17 4.01 -23.27 -22.01
CA LEU A 17 5.08 -24.20 -22.32
C LEU A 17 6.42 -23.62 -21.88
N THR A 18 7.40 -24.50 -21.70
CA THR A 18 8.79 -24.09 -21.44
C THR A 18 9.50 -23.60 -22.70
N GLU A 19 9.00 -24.02 -23.86
CA GLU A 19 9.45 -23.66 -25.19
C GLU A 19 8.90 -22.30 -25.64
N ASP A 20 9.26 -21.89 -26.87
CA ASP A 20 8.88 -20.60 -27.43
C ASP A 20 7.35 -20.37 -27.40
N PRO A 21 6.88 -19.14 -27.11
CA PRO A 21 5.45 -18.83 -26.95
C PRO A 21 4.58 -19.22 -28.16
N GLU A 22 5.13 -19.23 -29.37
CA GLU A 22 4.42 -19.61 -30.59
C GLU A 22 4.01 -21.10 -30.59
N LYS A 23 4.71 -21.93 -29.83
CA LYS A 23 4.40 -23.37 -29.69
C LYS A 23 3.25 -23.60 -28.71
N GLU A 24 2.87 -22.60 -27.91
CA GLU A 24 1.71 -22.68 -27.00
C GLU A 24 0.38 -22.77 -27.77
N TYR A 25 0.30 -22.23 -28.99
CA TYR A 25 -0.96 -22.13 -29.74
C TYR A 25 -1.56 -23.49 -30.11
N ALA A 26 -0.76 -24.42 -30.62
CA ALA A 26 -1.23 -25.73 -31.07
C ALA A 26 -1.90 -26.56 -29.95
N PRO A 27 -1.28 -26.77 -28.77
CA PRO A 27 -1.92 -27.48 -27.67
C PRO A 27 -3.11 -26.70 -27.09
N CYS A 28 -3.02 -25.37 -27.05
CA CYS A 28 -4.11 -24.52 -26.56
C CYS A 28 -5.37 -24.68 -27.43
N ASN A 29 -5.23 -24.58 -28.76
CA ASN A 29 -6.32 -24.80 -29.71
C ASN A 29 -6.92 -26.21 -29.60
N ARG A 30 -6.06 -27.23 -29.40
CA ARG A 30 -6.53 -28.60 -29.25
C ARG A 30 -7.37 -28.78 -27.98
N LEU A 31 -6.95 -28.19 -26.86
CA LEU A 31 -7.70 -28.21 -25.60
C LEU A 31 -9.04 -27.47 -25.72
N ALA A 32 -9.06 -26.30 -26.37
CA ALA A 32 -10.29 -25.55 -26.63
C ALA A 32 -11.29 -26.39 -27.43
N GLN A 33 -10.86 -27.02 -28.54
CA GLN A 33 -11.71 -27.89 -29.35
C GLN A 33 -12.31 -29.06 -28.56
N ILE A 34 -11.50 -29.70 -27.70
CA ILE A 34 -11.96 -30.81 -26.86
C ILE A 34 -12.98 -30.31 -25.82
N GLY A 35 -12.74 -29.14 -25.23
CA GLY A 35 -13.66 -28.50 -24.28
C GLY A 35 -15.01 -28.20 -24.92
N THR A 36 -15.01 -27.42 -26.00
CA THR A 36 -16.23 -27.01 -26.72
C THR A 36 -17.00 -28.21 -27.27
N GLY A 37 -16.30 -29.24 -27.77
CA GLY A 37 -16.95 -30.46 -28.27
C GLY A 37 -17.62 -31.32 -27.19
N ARG A 38 -17.34 -31.05 -25.90
CA ARG A 38 -17.90 -31.76 -24.75
C ARG A 38 -18.91 -30.95 -23.96
N THR A 39 -19.06 -29.65 -24.27
CA THR A 39 -20.03 -28.78 -23.62
C THR A 39 -21.45 -29.10 -24.09
N THR A 40 -22.37 -29.22 -23.14
CA THR A 40 -23.80 -29.43 -23.41
C THR A 40 -24.53 -28.11 -23.67
N GLY A 41 -25.76 -28.18 -24.22
CA GLY A 41 -26.60 -27.00 -24.45
C GLY A 41 -26.95 -26.24 -23.17
N GLU A 42 -27.11 -26.94 -22.05
CA GLU A 42 -27.42 -26.37 -20.74
C GLU A 42 -26.22 -25.61 -20.13
N GLN A 43 -25.02 -26.17 -20.24
CA GLN A 43 -23.78 -25.49 -19.84
C GLN A 43 -23.54 -24.23 -20.68
N THR A 44 -23.79 -24.31 -21.99
CA THR A 44 -23.68 -23.17 -22.91
C THR A 44 -24.68 -22.05 -22.54
N ALA A 45 -25.91 -22.41 -22.17
CA ALA A 45 -26.92 -21.44 -21.74
C ALA A 45 -26.55 -20.76 -20.43
N THR A 46 -25.99 -21.52 -19.48
CA THR A 46 -25.52 -21.00 -18.18
C THR A 46 -24.36 -20.02 -18.36
N GLN A 47 -23.40 -20.34 -19.24
CA GLN A 47 -22.28 -19.46 -19.55
C GLN A 47 -22.74 -18.16 -20.23
N ARG A 48 -23.74 -18.23 -21.12
CA ARG A 48 -24.34 -17.06 -21.77
C ARG A 48 -25.17 -16.17 -20.82
N ALA A 49 -25.59 -16.69 -19.67
CA ALA A 49 -26.31 -15.91 -18.67
C ALA A 49 -25.38 -14.97 -17.89
N VAL A 50 -24.06 -15.17 -17.94
CA VAL A 50 -23.07 -14.27 -17.35
C VAL A 50 -23.07 -12.95 -18.13
N PRO A 51 -23.30 -11.80 -17.48
CA PRO A 51 -23.23 -10.50 -18.15
C PRO A 51 -21.85 -10.28 -18.77
N THR A 52 -21.80 -9.70 -19.97
CA THR A 52 -20.54 -9.36 -20.63
C THR A 52 -19.72 -8.42 -19.75
N TYR A 53 -18.49 -8.82 -19.42
CA TYR A 53 -17.56 -7.95 -18.71
C TYR A 53 -17.21 -6.74 -19.58
N SER A 54 -17.45 -5.54 -19.06
CA SER A 54 -17.05 -4.28 -19.67
C SER A 54 -16.07 -3.60 -18.74
N ASP A 55 -14.86 -3.37 -19.23
CA ASP A 55 -13.84 -2.60 -18.52
C ASP A 55 -13.71 -1.23 -19.17
N GLY A 56 -14.16 -0.19 -18.48
CA GLY A 56 -14.03 1.19 -18.93
C GLY A 56 -12.66 1.82 -18.65
N ARG A 57 -11.71 1.06 -18.07
CA ARG A 57 -10.38 1.58 -17.76
C ARG A 57 -9.55 1.67 -19.04
N ASP A 58 -9.01 2.86 -19.29
CA ASP A 58 -7.92 3.01 -20.25
C ASP A 58 -6.63 2.48 -19.63
N ILE A 59 -6.37 1.19 -19.82
CA ILE A 59 -5.16 0.51 -19.35
C ILE A 59 -3.87 0.99 -20.04
N THR A 60 -3.99 1.83 -21.08
CA THR A 60 -2.86 2.44 -21.78
C THR A 60 -2.57 3.86 -21.32
N SER A 61 -3.45 4.43 -20.50
CA SER A 61 -3.25 5.73 -19.88
C SER A 61 -2.30 5.60 -18.68
N PHE A 62 -1.05 6.02 -18.88
CA PHE A 62 -0.08 6.15 -17.82
C PHE A 62 0.22 7.63 -17.57
N ALA A 63 -0.23 8.15 -16.43
CA ALA A 63 0.10 9.50 -15.98
C ALA A 63 0.71 9.45 -14.58
N ARG A 64 1.74 10.27 -14.33
CA ARG A 64 2.21 10.47 -12.97
C ARG A 64 1.10 11.16 -12.17
N ARG A 65 0.68 10.55 -11.07
CA ARG A 65 -0.21 11.20 -10.11
C ARG A 65 0.52 12.41 -9.55
N ARG A 66 -0.01 13.61 -9.80
CA ARG A 66 0.45 14.84 -9.15
C ARG A 66 -0.40 15.03 -7.90
N GLY A 67 0.27 15.22 -6.77
CA GLY A 67 -0.34 15.64 -5.52
C GLY A 67 0.38 16.88 -5.03
N ASP A 68 -0.36 17.79 -4.44
CA ASP A 68 0.21 18.98 -3.81
C ASP A 68 0.60 18.62 -2.37
N LEU A 69 1.79 19.03 -1.94
CA LEU A 69 2.20 18.89 -0.55
C LEU A 69 1.46 19.91 0.32
N PRO A 70 1.26 19.62 1.61
CA PRO A 70 0.69 20.58 2.54
C PRO A 70 1.54 21.85 2.59
N GLU A 71 0.90 23.01 2.44
CA GLU A 71 1.49 24.32 2.67
C GLU A 71 1.00 24.86 4.02
N GLN A 72 1.79 25.74 4.65
CA GLN A 72 1.34 26.48 5.83
C GLN A 72 0.86 27.87 5.39
N ARG A 73 -0.38 28.20 5.72
CA ARG A 73 -1.03 29.48 5.41
C ARG A 73 -1.20 30.32 6.67
N ASP A 74 -1.35 31.63 6.48
CA ASP A 74 -1.64 32.54 7.58
C ASP A 74 -2.98 32.17 8.23
N GLY A 75 -2.95 31.94 9.55
CA GLY A 75 -4.12 31.54 10.33
C GLY A 75 -4.27 30.03 10.54
N ASP A 76 -3.41 29.19 9.93
CA ASP A 76 -3.43 27.75 10.18
C ASP A 76 -3.06 27.44 11.64
N ALA A 77 -3.87 26.61 12.30
CA ALA A 77 -3.65 26.21 13.69
C ALA A 77 -2.43 25.30 13.86
N PHE A 78 -2.05 24.55 12.80
CA PHE A 78 -0.98 23.56 12.83
C PHE A 78 -0.15 23.64 11.55
N ASP A 79 1.17 23.40 11.67
CA ASP A 79 2.08 23.30 10.53
C ASP A 79 2.21 21.84 10.07
N TYR A 80 1.75 21.55 8.86
CA TYR A 80 1.80 20.21 8.26
C TYR A 80 2.92 20.04 7.23
N ARG A 81 3.73 21.06 6.95
CA ARG A 81 4.78 20.99 5.92
C ARG A 81 5.81 19.89 6.19
N GLY A 82 6.06 19.61 7.46
CA GLY A 82 7.01 18.57 7.89
C GLY A 82 6.42 17.16 7.97
N LEU A 83 5.10 16.99 7.76
CA LEU A 83 4.42 15.70 7.93
C LEU A 83 4.90 14.66 6.91
N LEU A 84 5.11 15.07 5.66
CA LEU A 84 5.54 14.21 4.57
C LEU A 84 6.71 14.85 3.82
N ASN A 85 7.70 14.03 3.49
CA ASN A 85 8.80 14.41 2.63
C ASN A 85 8.42 14.30 1.14
N ARG A 86 8.80 15.32 0.36
CA ARG A 86 8.57 15.41 -1.09
C ARG A 86 9.11 14.20 -1.86
N ASP A 87 10.27 13.68 -1.46
CA ASP A 87 10.99 12.64 -2.19
C ASP A 87 10.67 11.23 -1.68
N GLY A 88 9.71 11.12 -0.76
CA GLY A 88 9.31 9.87 -0.10
C GLY A 88 9.52 9.95 1.40
N SER A 89 8.50 9.60 2.16
CA SER A 89 8.51 9.70 3.62
C SER A 89 8.88 8.38 4.28
N VAL A 90 9.66 8.44 5.35
CA VAL A 90 9.95 7.28 6.21
C VAL A 90 9.14 7.38 7.49
N LEU A 91 8.42 6.31 7.81
CA LEU A 91 7.63 6.21 9.04
C LEU A 91 8.23 5.18 9.98
N SER A 92 8.48 5.59 11.22
CA SER A 92 8.85 4.69 12.30
C SER A 92 7.60 4.27 13.07
N VAL A 93 7.41 2.95 13.26
CA VAL A 93 6.31 2.42 14.07
C VAL A 93 6.76 2.33 15.51
N VAL A 94 6.00 2.93 16.42
CA VAL A 94 6.32 2.99 17.85
C VAL A 94 5.12 2.62 18.70
N THR A 95 5.40 2.14 19.90
CA THR A 95 4.41 1.86 20.95
C THR A 95 4.42 2.97 22.00
N ALA A 96 3.39 3.01 22.86
CA ALA A 96 3.39 3.92 24.00
C ALA A 96 4.59 3.68 24.95
N ALA A 97 5.05 2.44 25.07
CA ALA A 97 6.21 2.10 25.90
C ALA A 97 7.52 2.71 25.37
N ASP A 98 7.68 2.81 24.05
CA ASP A 98 8.87 3.43 23.44
C ASP A 98 8.96 4.93 23.75
N LEU A 99 7.83 5.59 24.02
CA LEU A 99 7.79 7.00 24.38
C LEU A 99 8.21 7.25 25.85
N ALA A 100 8.19 6.21 26.69
CA ALA A 100 8.55 6.31 28.10
C ALA A 100 10.08 6.46 28.30
N ASP A 101 10.90 5.95 27.36
CA ASP A 101 12.34 6.18 27.33
C ASP A 101 12.76 6.96 26.07
N PRO A 102 12.94 8.30 26.16
CA PRO A 102 13.18 9.15 25.01
C PRO A 102 14.51 8.86 24.29
N ASN A 103 15.56 8.50 25.02
CA ASN A 103 16.92 8.46 24.44
C ASN A 103 17.11 7.30 23.44
N PRO A 104 16.71 6.05 23.75
CA PRO A 104 16.71 4.96 22.77
C PRO A 104 15.82 5.27 21.57
N LEU A 105 14.65 5.88 21.80
CA LEU A 105 13.72 6.24 20.72
C LEU A 105 14.33 7.28 19.77
N TYR A 106 14.92 8.35 20.29
CA TYR A 106 15.57 9.37 19.45
C TYR A 106 16.70 8.76 18.63
N LYS A 107 17.47 7.84 19.22
CA LYS A 107 18.53 7.13 18.51
C LYS A 107 17.98 6.20 17.42
N SER A 108 16.93 5.42 17.70
CA SER A 108 16.33 4.50 16.72
C SER A 108 15.70 5.23 15.54
N MET A 109 15.13 6.41 15.79
CA MET A 109 14.60 7.30 14.77
C MET A 109 15.68 8.12 14.03
N ALA A 110 16.96 7.91 14.37
CA ALA A 110 18.10 8.67 13.86
C ALA A 110 17.96 10.19 14.03
N CYS A 111 17.35 10.63 15.14
CA CYS A 111 17.35 12.03 15.55
C CYS A 111 18.76 12.43 15.98
N LYS A 112 19.18 13.63 15.60
CA LYS A 112 20.32 14.28 16.22
C LYS A 112 19.91 14.74 17.61
N THR A 113 20.71 14.46 18.64
CA THR A 113 20.41 14.89 20.01
C THR A 113 21.36 15.98 20.48
N VAL A 114 20.81 17.04 21.08
CA VAL A 114 21.59 18.14 21.66
C VAL A 114 21.02 18.45 23.04
N VAL A 115 21.82 18.25 24.09
CA VAL A 115 21.40 18.41 25.50
C VAL A 115 20.11 17.60 25.81
N GLY A 116 20.00 16.39 25.25
CA GLY A 116 18.86 15.49 25.47
C GLY A 116 17.58 15.85 24.71
N LEU A 117 17.61 16.88 23.85
CA LEU A 117 16.49 17.22 22.96
C LEU A 117 16.71 16.65 21.55
N PRO A 118 15.66 16.12 20.89
CA PRO A 118 15.76 15.62 19.53
C PRO A 118 15.75 16.78 18.52
N PHE A 119 16.46 16.61 17.42
CA PHE A 119 16.44 17.45 16.24
C PHE A 119 16.38 16.58 14.99
N LYS A 120 15.61 17.03 14.00
CA LYS A 120 15.54 16.38 12.69
C LYS A 120 16.85 16.59 11.93
N ASP A 121 17.41 15.50 11.45
CA ASP A 121 18.56 15.44 10.55
C ASP A 121 18.15 14.74 9.25
N ILE A 122 19.04 14.69 8.26
CA ILE A 122 18.78 14.08 6.95
C ILE A 122 18.39 12.60 7.02
N SER A 123 18.79 11.91 8.09
CA SER A 123 18.51 10.49 8.33
C SER A 123 17.31 10.26 9.25
N THR A 124 16.76 11.32 9.85
CA THR A 124 15.67 11.19 10.82
C THR A 124 14.38 10.79 10.13
N SER A 125 13.63 9.88 10.75
CA SER A 125 12.29 9.51 10.26
C SER A 125 11.36 10.73 10.20
N ASP A 126 10.49 10.79 9.19
CA ASP A 126 9.62 11.95 8.97
C ASP A 126 8.41 11.97 9.91
N ALA A 127 7.83 10.81 10.14
CA ALA A 127 6.64 10.65 10.96
C ALA A 127 6.75 9.40 11.84
N LEU A 128 5.94 9.39 12.90
CA LEU A 128 5.83 8.27 13.81
C LEU A 128 4.42 7.70 13.77
N LEU A 129 4.29 6.40 13.47
CA LEU A 129 3.01 5.70 13.53
C LEU A 129 2.84 5.11 14.94
N ILE A 130 1.88 5.64 15.70
CA ILE A 130 1.56 5.11 17.02
C ILE A 130 0.36 4.17 16.87
N ARG A 131 0.54 2.89 17.21
CA ARG A 131 -0.53 1.88 17.08
C ARG A 131 -1.57 1.99 18.20
N ASP A 132 -1.12 2.31 19.41
CA ASP A 132 -1.95 2.44 20.59
C ASP A 132 -1.89 3.88 21.11
N GLY A 133 -3.05 4.47 21.41
CA GLY A 133 -3.10 5.86 21.90
C GLY A 133 -2.24 6.07 23.16
N VAL A 134 -1.56 7.21 23.24
CA VAL A 134 -0.78 7.58 24.43
C VAL A 134 -1.73 8.02 25.54
N PRO A 135 -1.71 7.38 26.73
CA PRO A 135 -2.57 7.75 27.85
C PRO A 135 -2.43 9.23 28.24
N ALA A 136 -3.53 9.84 28.67
CA ALA A 136 -3.55 11.28 28.96
C ALA A 136 -2.75 11.65 30.22
N ASP A 137 -2.63 10.70 31.14
CA ASP A 137 -1.94 10.75 32.43
C ASP A 137 -0.44 10.38 32.35
N ASP A 138 0.02 9.84 31.23
CA ASP A 138 1.44 9.56 30.99
C ASP A 138 2.19 10.85 30.61
N ALA A 139 2.62 11.60 31.62
CA ALA A 139 3.32 12.86 31.45
C ALA A 139 4.65 12.72 30.67
N VAL A 140 5.36 11.59 30.83
CA VAL A 140 6.66 11.36 30.19
C VAL A 140 6.46 11.09 28.70
N ALA A 141 5.60 10.14 28.34
CA ALA A 141 5.33 9.81 26.95
C ALA A 141 4.78 11.01 26.17
N ARG A 142 3.90 11.81 26.80
CA ARG A 142 3.36 13.03 26.20
C ARG A 142 4.42 14.12 26.03
N GLN A 143 5.35 14.25 26.97
CA GLN A 143 6.47 15.18 26.82
C GLN A 143 7.41 14.74 25.69
N THR A 144 7.72 13.44 25.58
CA THR A 144 8.51 12.87 24.49
C THR A 144 7.88 13.15 23.13
N LEU A 145 6.57 12.89 23.03
CA LEU A 145 5.81 13.14 21.81
C LEU A 145 5.80 14.62 21.44
N LYS A 146 5.57 15.51 22.42
CA LYS A 146 5.61 16.96 22.20
C LYS A 146 6.96 17.43 21.67
N ARG A 147 8.07 16.92 22.22
CA ARG A 147 9.43 17.26 21.75
C ARG A 147 9.69 16.84 20.31
N LEU A 148 9.17 15.68 19.89
CA LEU A 148 9.26 15.21 18.50
C LEU A 148 8.41 16.08 17.55
N MET A 149 7.20 16.45 17.98
CA MET A 149 6.32 17.35 17.23
C MET A 149 6.98 18.73 17.01
N ASP A 150 7.69 19.25 18.02
CA ASP A 150 8.38 20.55 17.94
C ASP A 150 9.52 20.58 16.91
N VAL A 151 10.02 19.42 16.50
CA VAL A 151 11.02 19.28 15.44
C VAL A 151 10.45 18.65 14.17
N ALA A 152 9.13 18.79 13.99
CA ALA A 152 8.39 18.36 12.80
C ALA A 152 8.47 16.84 12.52
N VAL A 153 8.55 16.04 13.59
CA VAL A 153 8.32 14.59 13.54
C VAL A 153 6.94 14.33 14.15
N LEU A 154 5.93 14.23 13.28
CA LEU A 154 4.52 14.25 13.69
C LEU A 154 3.95 12.83 13.89
N PRO A 155 3.09 12.62 14.92
CA PRO A 155 2.34 11.38 15.09
C PRO A 155 1.27 11.20 14.01
N ILE A 156 1.20 9.98 13.49
CA ILE A 156 0.04 9.45 12.80
C ILE A 156 -0.60 8.44 13.74
N VAL A 157 -1.86 8.68 14.08
CA VAL A 157 -2.66 7.80 14.93
C VAL A 157 -3.81 7.30 14.07
N PRO A 158 -3.97 5.97 13.90
CA PRO A 158 -5.11 5.42 13.16
C PRO A 158 -6.43 5.80 13.87
N ALA A 159 -7.45 6.09 13.07
CA ALA A 159 -8.79 6.47 13.53
C ALA A 159 -9.55 5.29 14.14
#